data_AF-A0A7J3NVK3-F1
#
_entry.id   AF-A0A7J3NVK3-F1
#
_cell.length_a   1.000
_cell.length_b   1.000
_cell.length_c   1.000
_cell.angle_alpha   90.00
_cell.angle_beta   90.00
_cell.angle_gamma   90.00
#
_symmetry.space_group_name_H-M   'P 1'
#
loop_
_entity.id
_entity.type
_entity.pdbx_description
1 polymer ?
#
loop_
_entity_poly.entity_id
_entity_poly.type
_entity_poly.pdbx_seq_one_letter_code
_entity_poly.pdbx_strand_id
1 'polypeptide(L)'
;MKSGNSGQIRVIEAFLAVTVVFSAVIISSRIMEANIHKDVVDNNLARLGLNVLFILDQDGSLCNYIESRNWTGICEALKLLLPANVVFNVTIYDEDMKQINAEQIANGGIDGRNIVSIEYVCTNRD
;
A
#
# COMPACT_ATOMS: atom_id res chain seq x y z
N MET A 1 -10.74 5.19 66.55
CA MET A 1 -9.46 5.01 65.83
C MET A 1 -9.76 4.34 64.50
N LYS A 2 -9.70 5.04 63.35
CA LYS A 2 -9.86 4.42 62.03
C LYS A 2 -9.30 5.31 60.92
N SER A 3 -8.01 5.15 60.60
CA SER A 3 -7.37 5.71 59.41
C SER A 3 -6.72 4.57 58.62
N GLY A 4 -7.54 3.76 57.94
CA GLY A 4 -7.06 2.57 57.21
C GLY A 4 -7.08 2.69 55.68
N ASN A 5 -7.80 3.66 55.11
CA ASN A 5 -8.12 3.65 53.66
C ASN A 5 -7.29 4.61 52.79
N SER A 6 -6.68 5.67 53.35
CA SER A 6 -6.06 6.73 52.54
C SER A 6 -4.70 6.35 51.95
N GLY A 7 -3.99 5.40 52.56
CA GLY A 7 -2.74 4.84 52.05
C GLY A 7 -2.99 3.80 50.96
N GLN A 8 -4.00 2.92 51.16
CA GLN A 8 -4.36 1.89 50.18
C GLN A 8 -4.83 2.48 48.85
N ILE A 9 -5.64 3.56 48.89
CA ILE A 9 -6.09 4.26 47.69
C ILE A 9 -4.91 4.82 46.88
N ARG A 10 -3.93 5.44 47.54
CA ARG A 10 -2.72 5.98 46.88
C ARG A 10 -1.86 4.89 46.25
N VAL A 11 -1.76 3.72 46.90
CA VAL A 11 -1.02 2.58 46.35
C VAL A 11 -1.73 2.01 45.12
N ILE A 12 -3.06 1.86 45.17
CA ILE A 12 -3.86 1.40 44.02
C ILE A 12 -3.76 2.39 42.86
N GLU A 13 -3.83 3.69 43.14
CA GLU A 13 -3.70 4.76 42.14
C GLU A 13 -2.33 4.74 41.47
N ALA A 14 -1.24 4.64 42.25
CA ALA A 14 0.11 4.54 41.71
C ALA A 14 0.28 3.27 40.87
N PHE A 15 -0.25 2.13 41.32
CA PHE A 15 -0.19 0.88 40.59
C PHE A 15 -0.97 0.94 39.27
N LEU A 16 -2.15 1.56 39.28
CA LEU A 16 -2.95 1.79 38.08
C LEU A 16 -2.22 2.72 37.10
N ALA A 17 -1.64 3.83 37.60
CA ALA A 17 -0.88 4.76 36.78
C ALA A 17 0.31 4.08 36.10
N VAL A 18 1.07 3.28 36.85
CA VAL A 18 2.19 2.48 36.30
C VAL A 18 1.67 1.49 35.25
N THR A 19 0.58 0.78 35.54
CA THR A 19 -0.03 -0.18 34.60
C THR A 19 -0.47 0.50 33.31
N VAL A 20 -1.11 1.67 33.39
CA VAL A 20 -1.55 2.45 32.23
C VAL A 20 -0.35 2.93 31.41
N VAL A 21 0.71 3.44 32.05
CA VAL A 21 1.93 3.88 31.36
C VAL A 21 2.60 2.70 30.65
N PHE A 22 2.78 1.55 31.31
CA PHE A 22 3.35 0.37 30.66
C PHE A 22 2.48 -0.16 29.53
N SER A 23 1.16 -0.16 29.70
CA SER A 23 0.22 -0.58 28.66
C SER A 23 0.30 0.34 27.44
N ALA A 24 0.37 1.66 27.66
CA ALA A 24 0.55 2.63 26.60
C ALA A 24 1.86 2.40 25.83
N VAL A 25 2.98 2.16 26.52
CA VAL A 25 4.27 1.86 25.88
C VAL A 25 4.21 0.60 25.02
N ILE A 26 3.59 -0.48 25.52
CA ILE A 26 3.43 -1.74 24.77
C ILE A 26 2.54 -1.53 23.54
N ILE A 27 1.44 -0.77 23.65
CA ILE A 27 0.56 -0.48 22.52
C ILE A 27 1.28 0.40 21.48
N SER A 28 2.01 1.42 21.94
CA SER A 28 2.77 2.32 21.06
C SER A 28 3.83 1.58 20.24
N SER A 29 4.54 0.61 20.83
CA SER A 29 5.53 -0.17 20.09
C SER A 29 4.91 -1.03 18.98
N ARG A 30 3.75 -1.65 19.24
CA ARG A 30 3.00 -2.42 18.24
C ARG A 30 2.51 -1.56 17.08
N ILE A 31 2.04 -0.35 17.36
CA ILE A 31 1.59 0.59 16.32
C ILE A 31 2.76 1.05 15.45
N MET A 32 3.91 1.35 16.07
CA MET A 32 5.12 1.74 15.35
C MET A 32 5.63 0.63 14.43
N GLU A 33 5.70 -0.61 14.92
CA GLU A 33 6.06 -1.79 14.10
C GLU A 33 5.12 -1.96 12.91
N ALA A 34 3.80 -1.85 13.12
CA ALA A 34 2.81 -1.98 12.06
C ALA A 34 2.95 -0.89 10.99
N ASN A 35 3.24 0.36 11.39
CA ASN A 35 3.43 1.48 10.46
C ASN A 35 4.71 1.35 9.65
N ILE A 36 5.83 0.93 10.28
CA ILE A 36 7.08 0.68 9.56
C ILE A 36 6.91 -0.46 8.56
N HIS A 37 6.24 -1.55 8.95
CA HIS A 37 5.97 -2.66 8.05
C HIS A 37 5.10 -2.24 6.87
N LYS A 38 4.09 -1.41 7.12
CA LYS A 38 3.23 -0.84 6.08
C LYS A 38 4.04 0.02 5.10
N ASP A 39 4.87 0.93 5.59
CA ASP A 39 5.70 1.80 4.74
C ASP A 39 6.68 1.00 3.88
N VAL A 40 7.35 -0.01 4.45
CA VAL A 40 8.28 -0.87 3.71
C VAL A 40 7.54 -1.71 2.66
N VAL A 41 6.38 -2.27 3.01
CA VAL A 41 5.56 -3.06 2.08
C VAL A 41 5.03 -2.17 0.96
N ASP A 42 4.50 -1.00 1.28
CA ASP A 42 3.93 -0.07 0.30
C ASP A 42 5.02 0.42 -0.68
N ASN A 43 6.21 0.78 -0.17
CA ASN A 43 7.37 1.15 -1.00
C ASN A 43 7.87 0.00 -1.87
N ASN A 44 7.86 -1.25 -1.38
CA ASN A 44 8.27 -2.40 -2.18
C ASN A 44 7.25 -2.74 -3.28
N LEU A 45 5.95 -2.65 -3.00
CA LEU A 45 4.91 -2.84 -4.01
C LEU A 45 4.99 -1.75 -5.09
N ALA A 46 5.24 -0.50 -4.69
CA ALA A 46 5.44 0.60 -5.63
C ALA A 46 6.61 0.32 -6.58
N ARG A 47 7.75 -0.11 -6.03
CA ARG A 47 8.93 -0.48 -6.81
C ARG A 47 8.69 -1.69 -7.71
N LEU A 48 7.94 -2.69 -7.24
CA LEU A 48 7.57 -3.86 -8.04
C LEU A 48 6.74 -3.47 -9.25
N GLY A 49 5.68 -2.69 -9.06
CA GLY A 49 4.84 -2.25 -10.17
C GLY A 49 5.59 -1.33 -11.15
N LEU A 50 6.42 -0.41 -10.65
CA LEU A 50 7.29 0.42 -11.50
C LEU A 50 8.27 -0.43 -12.32
N ASN A 51 8.90 -1.44 -11.72
CA ASN A 51 9.80 -2.32 -12.44
C ASN A 51 9.09 -3.10 -13.55
N VAL A 52 7.88 -3.59 -13.28
CA VAL A 52 7.09 -4.30 -14.29
C VAL A 52 6.70 -3.38 -15.45
N LEU A 53 6.23 -2.16 -15.15
CA LEU A 53 5.90 -1.18 -16.19
C LEU A 53 7.14 -0.77 -16.99
N PHE A 54 8.28 -0.60 -16.33
CA PHE A 54 9.55 -0.31 -16.99
C PHE A 54 10.01 -1.45 -17.92
N ILE A 55 9.83 -2.72 -17.53
CA ILE A 55 10.15 -3.86 -18.40
C ILE A 55 9.27 -3.84 -19.66
N LEU A 56 7.97 -3.61 -19.49
CA LEU A 56 7.02 -3.53 -20.62
C LEU A 56 7.26 -2.29 -21.51
N ASP A 57 7.75 -1.20 -20.94
CA ASP A 57 8.13 -0.02 -21.70
C ASP A 57 9.41 -0.26 -22.51
N GLN A 58 10.42 -0.88 -21.89
CA GLN A 58 11.71 -1.16 -22.49
C GLN A 58 11.63 -2.12 -23.69
N ASP A 59 10.70 -3.08 -23.66
CA ASP A 59 10.47 -4.00 -24.78
C ASP A 59 9.47 -3.45 -25.82
N GLY A 60 8.93 -2.25 -25.58
CA GLY A 60 7.95 -1.56 -26.44
C GLY A 60 6.53 -2.12 -26.34
N SER A 61 6.28 -3.17 -25.56
CA SER A 61 4.96 -3.80 -25.43
C SER A 61 3.96 -2.84 -24.81
N LEU A 62 4.37 -2.05 -23.81
CA LEU A 62 3.50 -1.09 -23.14
C LEU A 62 2.95 -0.06 -24.13
N CYS A 63 3.84 0.54 -24.93
CA CYS A 63 3.45 1.50 -25.97
C CYS A 63 2.52 0.84 -27.00
N ASN A 64 2.88 -0.33 -27.51
CA ASN A 64 2.05 -1.09 -28.45
C ASN A 64 0.64 -1.38 -27.90
N TYR A 65 0.53 -1.78 -26.63
CA TYR A 65 -0.77 -2.02 -26.01
C TYR A 65 -1.59 -0.73 -25.87
N ILE A 66 -0.96 0.38 -25.51
CA ILE A 66 -1.63 1.69 -25.39
C ILE A 66 -2.13 2.15 -26.76
N GLU A 67 -1.28 2.11 -27.79
CA GLU A 67 -1.62 2.51 -29.16
C GLU A 67 -2.74 1.63 -29.74
N SER A 68 -2.69 0.32 -29.51
CA SER A 68 -3.73 -0.62 -29.94
C SER A 68 -4.97 -0.62 -29.05
N ARG A 69 -5.00 0.20 -27.98
CA ARG A 69 -6.04 0.23 -26.93
C ARG A 69 -6.33 -1.16 -26.33
N ASN A 70 -5.30 -2.00 -26.21
CA ASN A 70 -5.39 -3.35 -25.70
C ASN A 70 -5.19 -3.38 -24.18
N TRP A 71 -6.18 -2.88 -23.45
CA TRP A 71 -6.18 -2.82 -21.98
C TRP A 71 -6.17 -4.22 -21.35
N THR A 72 -6.81 -5.19 -22.01
CA THR A 72 -6.78 -6.61 -21.60
C THR A 72 -5.36 -7.17 -21.65
N GLY A 73 -4.61 -6.87 -22.71
CA GLY A 73 -3.20 -7.27 -22.85
C GLY A 73 -2.32 -6.72 -21.74
N ILE A 74 -2.52 -5.45 -21.35
CA ILE A 74 -1.83 -4.87 -20.18
C ILE A 74 -2.20 -5.62 -18.90
N CYS A 75 -3.49 -5.92 -18.69
CA CYS A 75 -3.94 -6.66 -17.51
C CYS A 75 -3.34 -8.07 -17.43
N GLU A 76 -3.26 -8.79 -18.56
CA GLU A 76 -2.65 -10.12 -18.64
C GLU A 76 -1.13 -10.07 -18.41
N ALA A 77 -0.44 -9.12 -19.02
CA ALA A 77 0.99 -8.90 -18.81
C ALA A 77 1.31 -8.61 -17.33
N LEU A 78 0.52 -7.75 -16.69
CA LEU A 78 0.65 -7.44 -15.26
C LEU A 78 0.40 -8.68 -14.38
N LYS A 79 -0.60 -9.52 -14.70
CA LYS A 79 -0.86 -10.78 -13.97
C LYS A 79 0.27 -11.79 -14.10
N LEU A 80 1.00 -11.79 -15.21
CA LEU A 80 2.14 -12.69 -15.45
C LEU A 80 3.42 -12.21 -14.77
N LEU A 81 3.66 -10.89 -14.79
CA LEU A 81 4.90 -10.28 -14.30
C LEU A 81 4.86 -9.97 -12.80
N LEU A 82 3.68 -9.69 -12.23
CA LEU A 82 3.52 -9.47 -10.81
C LEU A 82 3.38 -10.81 -10.06
N PRO A 83 3.92 -10.91 -8.84
CA PRO A 83 3.67 -12.07 -7.98
C PRO A 83 2.18 -12.29 -7.73
N ALA A 84 1.76 -13.56 -7.66
CA ALA A 84 0.35 -13.95 -7.54
C ALA A 84 -0.38 -13.41 -6.28
N ASN A 85 0.36 -12.93 -5.28
CA ASN A 85 -0.19 -12.33 -4.06
C ASN A 85 -0.35 -10.80 -4.14
N VAL A 86 -0.02 -10.17 -5.27
CA VAL A 86 -0.14 -8.73 -5.48
C VAL A 86 -1.49 -8.42 -6.12
N VAL A 87 -2.22 -7.48 -5.52
CA VAL A 87 -3.44 -6.90 -6.10
C VAL A 87 -3.07 -5.56 -6.72
N PHE A 88 -3.58 -5.28 -7.92
CA PHE A 88 -3.29 -4.03 -8.63
C PHE A 88 -4.54 -3.40 -9.23
N ASN A 89 -4.47 -2.08 -9.38
CA ASN A 89 -5.38 -1.26 -10.18
C ASN A 89 -4.54 -0.22 -10.93
N VAL A 90 -4.64 -0.18 -12.25
CA VAL A 90 -3.84 0.69 -13.12
C VAL A 90 -4.77 1.61 -13.89
N THR A 91 -4.44 2.90 -13.87
CA THR A 91 -5.08 3.94 -14.68
C THR A 91 -4.03 4.51 -15.60
N ILE A 92 -4.37 4.67 -16.88
CA ILE A 92 -3.49 5.25 -17.89
C ILE A 92 -3.98 6.65 -18.20
N TYR A 93 -3.06 7.61 -18.16
CA TYR A 93 -3.31 9.03 -18.45
C TYR A 93 -2.55 9.46 -19.70
N ASP A 94 -3.09 10.44 -20.42
CA ASP A 94 -2.35 11.18 -21.44
C ASP A 94 -1.52 12.33 -20.84
N GLU A 95 -0.85 13.09 -21.71
CA GLU A 95 0.00 14.24 -21.33
C GLU A 95 -0.77 15.35 -20.61
N ASP A 96 -2.08 15.45 -20.84
CA ASP A 96 -2.98 16.41 -20.19
C ASP A 96 -3.58 15.86 -18.87
N MET A 97 -3.07 14.72 -18.38
CA MET A 97 -3.58 14.00 -17.20
C MET A 97 -5.03 13.55 -17.34
N LYS A 98 -5.51 13.35 -18.56
CA LYS A 98 -6.83 12.79 -18.83
C LYS A 98 -6.73 11.28 -18.95
N GLN A 99 -7.61 10.58 -18.24
CA GLN A 99 -7.69 9.12 -18.31
C GLN A 99 -8.04 8.67 -19.74
N ILE A 100 -7.25 7.75 -20.29
CA ILE A 100 -7.45 7.21 -21.65
C ILE A 100 -7.92 5.75 -21.67
N ASN A 101 -7.68 4.99 -20.59
CA ASN A 101 -8.18 3.61 -20.53
C ASN A 101 -9.70 3.61 -20.33
N ALA A 102 -10.41 2.98 -21.27
CA ALA A 102 -11.88 2.86 -21.25
C ALA A 102 -12.37 1.72 -20.33
N GLU A 103 -11.52 0.72 -20.12
CA GLU A 103 -11.80 -0.45 -19.29
C GLU A 103 -10.93 -0.44 -18.03
N GLN A 104 -11.41 -1.12 -16.99
CA GLN A 104 -10.67 -1.27 -15.75
C GLN A 104 -9.51 -2.27 -15.93
N ILE A 105 -8.31 -1.86 -15.54
CA ILE A 105 -7.10 -2.69 -15.56
C ILE A 105 -6.78 -3.12 -14.12
N ALA A 106 -7.36 -4.24 -13.68
CA ALA A 106 -7.21 -4.76 -12.31
C ALA A 106 -7.32 -6.30 -12.25
N ASN A 107 -6.74 -6.92 -11.22
CA ASN A 107 -6.78 -8.38 -11.01
C ASN A 107 -7.62 -8.88 -9.82
N GLY A 108 -8.36 -8.00 -9.11
CA GLY A 108 -9.23 -8.43 -8.03
C GLY A 108 -10.01 -7.30 -7.35
N GLY A 109 -11.07 -7.69 -6.63
CA GLY A 109 -11.85 -6.80 -5.76
C GLY A 109 -11.16 -6.51 -4.43
N ILE A 110 -11.59 -5.43 -3.79
CA ILE A 110 -10.97 -4.76 -2.64
C ILE A 110 -11.17 -5.58 -1.34
N ASP A 111 -10.62 -6.80 -1.26
CA ASP A 111 -10.61 -7.57 -0.02
C ASP A 111 -9.32 -7.29 0.78
N GLY A 112 -9.28 -6.12 1.40
CA GLY A 112 -8.55 -5.84 2.63
C GLY A 112 -7.01 -5.94 2.65
N ARG A 113 -6.32 -6.10 1.51
CA ARG A 113 -4.85 -6.10 1.45
C ARG A 113 -4.31 -4.75 0.96
N ASN A 114 -3.14 -4.36 1.47
CA ASN A 114 -2.47 -3.09 1.16
C ASN A 114 -2.58 -2.74 -0.33
N ILE A 115 -3.25 -1.62 -0.61
CA ILE A 115 -3.39 -1.06 -1.95
C ILE A 115 -2.27 -0.04 -2.13
N VAL A 116 -1.46 -0.23 -3.17
CA VAL A 116 -0.47 0.75 -3.61
C VAL A 116 -0.86 1.20 -5.00
N SER A 117 -1.01 2.51 -5.18
CA SER A 117 -1.23 3.14 -6.47
C SER A 117 0.10 3.63 -7.01
N ILE A 118 0.34 3.38 -8.29
CA ILE A 118 1.57 3.76 -8.98
C ILE A 118 1.14 4.54 -10.21
N GLU A 119 1.66 5.75 -10.35
CA GLU A 119 1.48 6.58 -11.53
C GLU A 119 2.71 6.42 -12.43
N TYR A 120 2.47 6.11 -13.71
CA TYR A 120 3.52 6.00 -14.73
C TYR A 120 3.12 6.84 -15.93
N VAL A 121 3.96 7.81 -16.27
CA VAL A 121 3.77 8.65 -17.44
C VAL A 121 4.57 8.04 -18.58
N CYS A 122 3.87 7.59 -19.62
CA CYS A 122 4.52 7.16 -20.86
C CYS A 122 5.03 8.42 -21.56
N THR A 123 6.32 8.72 -21.42
CA THR A 123 6.94 9.77 -22.23
C THR A 123 7.39 9.14 -23.54
N ASN A 124 6.60 9.31 -24.60
CA ASN A 124 7.08 8.92 -25.92
C ASN A 124 8.38 9.68 -26.21
N ARG A 125 9.44 8.96 -26.54
CA ARG A 125 10.61 9.54 -27.21
C ARG A 125 10.41 9.30 -28.69
N ASP A 126 10.29 10.40 -29.41
CA ASP A 126 10.22 10.53 -30.87
C ASP A 126 11.04 9.49 -31.66
#